data_AF-A0A9D1EAC2-F1
#
_entry.id   AF-A0A9D1EAC2-F1
#
_cell.length_a   1.000
_cell.length_b   1.000
_cell.length_c   1.000
_cell.angle_alpha   90.00
_cell.angle_beta   90.00
_cell.angle_gamma   90.00
#
_symmetry.space_group_name_H-M   'P 1'
#
loop_
_entity.id
_entity.type
_entity.pdbx_description
1 polymer ?
#
loop_
_entity_poly.entity_id
_entity_poly.type
_entity_poly.pdbx_seq_one_letter_code
_entity_poly.pdbx_strand_id
1 'polypeptide(L)'
;MKIGVNTFGIGKLLREDFSGTLGELREAGITAIEPMVLFMGKEGGLAERLSTYTMSRIDQAAGVWPVASAGEMFDAVRAEGFAIRSVHMAGPGWKRNCIDRAIAFAKEQDIAYYVLSFNQSSVTEMAKEVAELKKAARRFRENGIGLLMHNHEAEWKDCGGENVFSFLMEQVPELDVELDVGWVKYAGLDCVEIMRQYRDRIRILHFKDVREGAGPRTRATCFTAIGEGSIPLADILEEAEEMDLDEVGFVLDQDASLGSMLEDIRVSVKNIRQGAGFSAKGKERYQGGLKLSLMTFPMIRDRMRRKLNLEELCSLIKESGLECVDIMEHEVKLYGGAAKVQQAFVDRGIRLECLISTISMIRGRDRAIKRGIHNALVMARELNCSMLMIVPFPQMAVRMPGLPSRQEMVANAIKYLRLAVIAGRKYGVKICIEDTPTCQLPLSSIAECREILAAVPGLGLAYDTANMIPAGDDPMEFYEKLKSRICHVHLKDVRKVREKGLDVCLDGRVLKSCVWGEGIVPIRRIVQRLEADGYSG
;
A
#
# COMPACT_ATOMS: atom_id res chain seq x y z
N MET A 1 -8.74 -5.07 3.64
CA MET A 1 -8.33 -6.40 4.12
C MET A 1 -7.73 -6.26 5.52
N LYS A 2 -8.10 -7.14 6.47
CA LYS A 2 -7.47 -7.15 7.80
C LYS A 2 -6.09 -7.79 7.68
N ILE A 3 -5.14 -7.31 8.50
CA ILE A 3 -3.82 -7.95 8.63
C ILE A 3 -3.78 -8.60 10.01
N GLY A 4 -3.53 -9.91 10.02
CA GLY A 4 -3.36 -10.73 11.20
C GLY A 4 -1.90 -10.97 11.54
N VAL A 5 -1.65 -11.60 12.69
CA VAL A 5 -0.35 -12.15 13.06
C VAL A 5 -0.55 -13.51 13.72
N ASN A 6 0.30 -14.48 13.37
CA ASN A 6 0.29 -15.80 14.00
C ASN A 6 1.02 -15.76 15.35
N THR A 7 0.47 -16.42 16.38
CA THR A 7 1.05 -16.37 17.73
C THR A 7 2.39 -17.10 17.87
N PHE A 8 2.76 -17.98 16.94
CA PHE A 8 4.00 -18.75 16.99
C PHE A 8 5.24 -17.84 17.04
N GLY A 9 5.38 -16.93 16.08
CA GLY A 9 6.53 -16.02 15.97
C GLY A 9 6.63 -14.99 17.11
N ILE A 10 5.49 -14.51 17.61
CA ILE A 10 5.41 -13.50 18.68
C ILE A 10 5.26 -14.08 20.08
N GLY A 11 5.31 -15.40 20.20
CA GLY A 11 4.94 -16.06 21.44
C GLY A 11 5.75 -15.62 22.66
N LYS A 12 7.05 -15.36 22.45
CA LYS A 12 7.92 -14.87 23.53
C LYS A 12 7.42 -13.53 24.08
N LEU A 13 7.01 -12.62 23.20
CA LEU A 13 6.52 -11.29 23.54
C LEU A 13 5.21 -11.40 24.34
N LEU A 14 4.27 -12.23 23.87
CA LEU A 14 2.99 -12.45 24.54
C LEU A 14 3.14 -13.00 25.96
N ARG A 15 4.20 -13.79 26.21
CA ARG A 15 4.51 -14.31 27.54
C ARG A 15 5.12 -13.25 28.45
N GLU A 16 6.02 -12.44 27.91
CA GLU A 16 6.72 -11.40 28.68
C GLU A 16 5.77 -10.26 29.05
N ASP A 17 4.92 -9.82 28.12
CA ASP A 17 3.90 -8.81 28.35
C ASP A 17 2.72 -9.00 27.38
N PHE A 18 1.70 -9.73 27.82
CA PHE A 18 0.54 -10.06 26.98
C PHE A 18 -0.22 -8.80 26.52
N SER A 19 -0.64 -7.96 27.46
CA SER A 19 -1.45 -6.78 27.17
C SER A 19 -0.64 -5.70 26.45
N GLY A 20 0.61 -5.48 26.84
CA GLY A 20 1.52 -4.56 26.15
C GLY A 20 1.79 -4.99 24.71
N THR A 21 2.07 -6.28 24.48
CA THR A 21 2.28 -6.82 23.14
C THR A 21 1.04 -6.64 22.25
N LEU A 22 -0.15 -6.94 22.75
CA LEU A 22 -1.40 -6.69 22.02
C LEU A 22 -1.58 -5.19 21.72
N GLY A 23 -1.24 -4.31 22.66
CA GLY A 23 -1.22 -2.86 22.43
C GLY A 23 -0.30 -2.45 21.28
N GLU A 24 0.95 -2.95 21.27
CA GLU A 24 1.93 -2.67 20.24
C GLU A 24 1.53 -3.22 18.86
N LEU A 25 0.94 -4.41 18.79
CA LEU A 25 0.42 -5.00 17.56
C LEU A 25 -0.71 -4.15 16.97
N ARG A 26 -1.63 -3.67 17.82
CA ARG A 26 -2.71 -2.78 17.39
C ARG A 26 -2.17 -1.46 16.86
N GLU A 27 -1.18 -0.88 17.53
CA GLU A 27 -0.49 0.34 17.07
C GLU A 27 0.24 0.13 15.74
N ALA A 28 0.84 -1.05 15.54
CA ALA A 28 1.46 -1.45 14.29
C ALA A 28 0.42 -1.63 13.16
N GLY A 29 -0.87 -1.71 13.48
CA GLY A 29 -1.96 -1.83 12.52
C GLY A 29 -2.44 -3.26 12.28
N ILE A 30 -2.06 -4.21 13.13
CA ILE A 30 -2.64 -5.56 13.18
C ILE A 30 -4.06 -5.47 13.73
N THR A 31 -4.95 -6.27 13.14
CA THR A 31 -6.39 -6.26 13.44
C THR A 31 -6.95 -7.66 13.70
N ALA A 32 -6.15 -8.70 13.52
CA ALA A 32 -6.51 -10.07 13.81
C ALA A 32 -5.33 -10.80 14.46
N ILE A 33 -5.63 -11.83 15.26
CA ILE A 33 -4.64 -12.76 15.79
C ILE A 33 -5.03 -14.14 15.28
N GLU A 34 -4.05 -14.92 14.84
CA GLU A 34 -4.21 -16.35 14.57
C GLU A 34 -3.49 -17.15 15.66
N PRO A 35 -4.24 -17.72 16.61
CA PRO A 35 -3.67 -18.49 17.71
C PRO A 35 -3.26 -19.90 17.28
N MET A 36 -2.22 -20.43 17.94
CA MET A 36 -1.95 -21.86 17.93
C MET A 36 -2.53 -22.51 19.20
N VAL A 37 -3.37 -23.54 19.03
CA VAL A 37 -4.07 -24.22 20.14
C VAL A 37 -3.75 -25.71 20.19
N LEU A 38 -3.43 -26.21 21.38
CA LEU A 38 -3.17 -27.63 21.63
C LEU A 38 -4.45 -28.33 22.14
N PHE A 39 -4.99 -29.23 21.31
CA PHE A 39 -6.21 -29.98 21.64
C PHE A 39 -5.95 -31.33 22.33
N MET A 40 -4.70 -31.79 22.38
CA MET A 40 -4.33 -33.08 22.99
C MET A 40 -4.35 -33.05 24.52
N GLY A 41 -5.06 -34.00 25.12
CA GLY A 41 -5.12 -34.22 26.58
C GLY A 41 -6.46 -34.85 27.01
N LYS A 42 -6.49 -35.72 28.03
CA LYS A 42 -7.76 -36.17 28.65
C LYS A 42 -8.13 -35.17 29.74
N GLU A 43 -9.39 -34.71 29.79
CA GLU A 43 -9.93 -34.00 30.96
C GLU A 43 -9.68 -34.81 32.23
N GLY A 44 -9.07 -34.19 33.23
CA GLY A 44 -8.69 -34.76 34.52
C GLY A 44 -7.54 -35.78 34.49
N GLY A 45 -6.86 -35.98 33.37
CA GLY A 45 -5.84 -37.02 33.19
C GLY A 45 -4.50 -36.73 33.87
N LEU A 46 -3.65 -37.77 34.03
CA LEU A 46 -2.30 -37.63 34.61
C LEU A 46 -1.43 -36.64 33.81
N ALA A 47 -1.67 -36.45 32.51
CA ALA A 47 -1.01 -35.45 31.68
C ALA A 47 -1.49 -34.00 31.94
N GLU A 48 -2.68 -33.81 32.52
CA GLU A 48 -3.24 -32.51 32.92
C GLU A 48 -2.91 -32.17 34.39
N ARG A 49 -2.83 -33.20 35.24
CA ARG A 49 -2.22 -33.08 36.59
C ARG A 49 -0.70 -32.92 36.53
N LEU A 50 -0.08 -33.52 35.51
CA LEU A 50 1.28 -33.21 35.15
C LEU A 50 1.33 -31.92 34.37
N SER A 51 0.35 -31.46 33.58
CA SER A 51 0.43 -30.12 32.96
C SER A 51 0.43 -29.03 34.01
N THR A 52 -0.10 -29.25 35.22
CA THR A 52 0.05 -28.35 36.38
C THR A 52 1.45 -28.39 37.03
N TYR A 53 2.18 -29.51 36.94
CA TYR A 53 3.59 -29.64 37.40
C TYR A 53 4.64 -29.36 36.30
N THR A 54 4.21 -29.59 35.06
CA THR A 54 4.86 -29.38 33.75
C THR A 54 4.35 -28.08 33.15
N MET A 55 3.69 -27.21 33.93
CA MET A 55 3.47 -25.82 33.52
C MET A 55 4.83 -25.18 33.28
N SER A 56 5.87 -25.55 34.03
CA SER A 56 7.26 -25.11 33.81
C SER A 56 7.93 -25.59 32.50
N ARG A 57 7.37 -26.59 31.81
CA ARG A 57 7.92 -27.11 30.53
C ARG A 57 6.98 -26.98 29.34
N ILE A 58 5.67 -26.99 29.53
CA ILE A 58 4.69 -26.61 28.49
C ILE A 58 4.53 -25.08 28.42
N ASP A 59 5.01 -24.35 29.44
CA ASP A 59 5.42 -22.95 29.29
C ASP A 59 6.40 -22.76 28.12
N GLN A 60 7.11 -23.76 27.60
CA GLN A 60 8.26 -23.52 26.70
C GLN A 60 7.99 -23.45 25.19
N ALA A 61 6.74 -23.45 24.69
CA ALA A 61 6.47 -23.15 23.27
C ALA A 61 5.64 -21.89 23.16
N ALA A 62 6.31 -20.75 22.95
CA ALA A 62 5.86 -19.44 23.41
C ALA A 62 4.54 -18.92 22.82
N GLY A 63 3.92 -19.55 21.82
CA GLY A 63 2.68 -19.09 21.19
C GLY A 63 1.53 -20.10 21.21
N VAL A 64 1.64 -21.18 22.01
CA VAL A 64 0.67 -22.29 22.00
C VAL A 64 -0.19 -22.30 23.25
N TRP A 65 -1.51 -22.28 23.09
CA TRP A 65 -2.46 -22.28 24.20
C TRP A 65 -3.13 -23.65 24.33
N PRO A 66 -3.14 -24.28 25.52
CA PRO A 66 -3.96 -25.46 25.75
C PRO A 66 -5.44 -25.14 25.58
N VAL A 67 -6.20 -26.05 24.95
CA VAL A 67 -7.65 -25.83 24.73
C VAL A 67 -8.43 -25.51 26.02
N ALA A 68 -7.99 -26.06 27.17
CA ALA A 68 -8.62 -25.81 28.46
C ALA A 68 -8.55 -24.36 28.94
N SER A 69 -7.55 -23.58 28.47
CA SER A 69 -7.37 -22.17 28.83
C SER A 69 -7.45 -21.23 27.63
N ALA A 70 -7.53 -21.75 26.40
CA ALA A 70 -7.52 -20.94 25.18
C ALA A 70 -8.73 -19.99 25.09
N GLY A 71 -9.90 -20.37 25.63
CA GLY A 71 -11.08 -19.50 25.66
C GLY A 71 -10.83 -18.17 26.39
N GLU A 72 -10.22 -18.22 27.57
CA GLU A 72 -9.88 -17.02 28.35
C GLU A 72 -8.91 -16.10 27.59
N MET A 73 -7.94 -16.70 26.88
CA MET A 73 -6.99 -15.96 26.06
C MET A 73 -7.68 -15.30 24.85
N PHE A 74 -8.64 -15.98 24.23
CA PHE A 74 -9.41 -15.47 23.10
C PHE A 74 -10.27 -14.28 23.53
N ASP A 75 -10.91 -14.37 24.69
CA ASP A 75 -11.70 -13.27 25.25
C ASP A 75 -10.82 -12.04 25.52
N ALA A 76 -9.61 -12.23 26.06
CA ALA A 76 -8.66 -11.16 26.28
C ALA A 76 -8.19 -10.50 24.96
N VAL A 77 -7.91 -11.30 23.93
CA VAL A 77 -7.54 -10.81 22.59
C VAL A 77 -8.70 -10.02 21.96
N ARG A 78 -9.93 -10.52 22.06
CA ARG A 78 -11.12 -9.83 21.53
C ARG A 78 -11.43 -8.55 22.29
N ALA A 79 -11.22 -8.52 23.60
CA ALA A 79 -11.40 -7.32 24.42
C ALA A 79 -10.49 -6.16 23.95
N GLU A 80 -9.31 -6.48 23.40
CA GLU A 80 -8.39 -5.49 22.82
C GLU A 80 -8.75 -5.09 21.36
N GLY A 81 -9.80 -5.68 20.80
CA GLY A 81 -10.38 -5.33 19.49
C GLY A 81 -9.88 -6.18 18.32
N PHE A 82 -9.18 -7.29 18.58
CA PHE A 82 -8.70 -8.19 17.53
C PHE A 82 -9.76 -9.22 17.12
N ALA A 83 -9.82 -9.52 15.83
CA ALA A 83 -10.55 -10.66 15.32
C ALA A 83 -9.76 -11.96 15.52
N ILE A 84 -10.47 -13.07 15.74
CA ILE A 84 -9.93 -14.43 15.69
C ILE A 84 -10.88 -15.23 14.79
N ARG A 85 -10.36 -15.80 13.72
CA ARG A 85 -11.15 -16.49 12.68
C ARG A 85 -10.56 -17.83 12.28
N SER A 86 -9.23 -17.92 12.28
CA SER A 86 -8.44 -19.13 12.07
C SER A 86 -7.65 -19.49 13.34
N VAL A 87 -7.37 -20.79 13.49
CA VAL A 87 -6.57 -21.35 14.59
C VAL A 87 -5.67 -22.46 14.06
N HIS A 88 -4.37 -22.38 14.33
CA HIS A 88 -3.44 -23.49 14.11
C HIS A 88 -3.66 -24.59 15.14
N MET A 89 -3.85 -25.82 14.66
CA MET A 89 -3.92 -26.99 15.53
C MET A 89 -2.51 -27.46 15.86
N ALA A 90 -2.07 -27.27 17.10
CA ALA A 90 -0.77 -27.75 17.55
C ALA A 90 -0.77 -29.29 17.65
N GLY A 91 0.23 -29.93 17.02
CA GLY A 91 0.36 -31.39 16.98
C GLY A 91 -0.73 -32.07 16.15
N PRO A 92 -0.93 -33.40 16.27
CA PRO A 92 -1.90 -34.15 15.49
C PRO A 92 -3.35 -33.93 15.97
N GLY A 93 -3.79 -32.67 16.06
CA GLY A 93 -5.09 -32.24 16.58
C GLY A 93 -6.29 -32.76 15.79
N TRP A 94 -6.07 -33.26 14.58
CA TRP A 94 -7.06 -33.93 13.73
C TRP A 94 -7.18 -35.44 13.98
N LYS A 95 -6.35 -36.02 14.86
CA LYS A 95 -6.37 -37.47 15.16
C LYS A 95 -7.16 -37.79 16.44
N ARG A 96 -7.64 -39.03 16.53
CA ARG A 96 -8.32 -39.62 17.70
C ARG A 96 -9.58 -38.83 18.12
N ASN A 97 -9.80 -38.64 19.42
CA ASN A 97 -10.97 -38.01 20.01
C ASN A 97 -10.86 -36.47 20.09
N CYS A 98 -9.91 -35.85 19.40
CA CYS A 98 -9.69 -34.40 19.45
C CYS A 98 -10.68 -33.63 18.56
N ILE A 99 -11.17 -34.24 17.48
CA ILE A 99 -12.05 -33.60 16.50
C ILE A 99 -13.32 -33.07 17.17
N ASP A 100 -13.98 -33.87 18.01
CA ASP A 100 -15.21 -33.47 18.70
C ASP A 100 -14.99 -32.26 19.61
N ARG A 101 -13.87 -32.27 20.34
CA ARG A 101 -13.48 -31.13 21.19
C ARG A 101 -13.17 -29.89 20.37
N ALA A 102 -12.44 -30.04 19.26
CA ALA A 102 -12.11 -28.93 18.38
C ALA A 102 -13.35 -28.32 17.71
N ILE A 103 -14.31 -29.15 17.28
CA ILE A 103 -15.60 -28.69 16.74
C ILE A 103 -16.39 -27.95 17.82
N ALA A 104 -16.47 -28.48 19.04
CA ALA A 104 -17.16 -27.82 20.14
C ALA A 104 -16.54 -26.45 20.45
N PHE A 105 -15.20 -26.40 20.57
CA PHE A 105 -14.45 -25.17 20.80
C PHE A 105 -14.64 -24.15 19.67
N ALA A 106 -14.62 -24.60 18.40
CA ALA A 106 -14.84 -23.72 17.26
C ALA A 106 -16.24 -23.09 17.25
N LYS A 107 -17.28 -23.84 17.63
CA LYS A 107 -18.64 -23.30 17.74
C LYS A 107 -18.77 -22.31 18.90
N GLU A 108 -18.16 -22.63 20.04
CA GLU A 108 -18.14 -21.75 21.21
C GLU A 108 -17.41 -20.44 20.94
N GLN A 109 -16.30 -20.53 20.21
CA GLN A 109 -15.37 -19.43 19.96
C GLN A 109 -15.51 -18.82 18.56
N ASP A 110 -16.57 -19.12 17.81
CA ASP A 110 -16.82 -18.61 16.45
C ASP A 110 -15.62 -18.70 15.48
N ILE A 111 -14.94 -19.85 15.50
CA ILE A 111 -13.79 -20.14 14.62
C ILE A 111 -14.30 -20.70 13.29
N ALA A 112 -13.91 -20.08 12.18
CA ALA A 112 -14.25 -20.58 10.84
C ALA A 112 -13.24 -21.58 10.29
N TYR A 113 -11.96 -21.46 10.63
CA TYR A 113 -10.92 -22.30 10.06
C TYR A 113 -10.02 -22.92 11.13
N TYR A 114 -9.75 -24.21 10.98
CA TYR A 114 -8.60 -24.84 11.62
C TYR A 114 -7.51 -25.06 10.59
N VAL A 115 -6.27 -24.85 11.02
CA VAL A 115 -5.10 -24.95 10.16
C VAL A 115 -4.23 -26.11 10.62
N LEU A 116 -3.78 -26.92 9.66
CA LEU A 116 -2.93 -28.09 9.86
C LEU A 116 -1.57 -27.90 9.22
N SER A 117 -0.53 -28.23 9.97
CA SER A 117 0.86 -28.26 9.52
C SER A 117 1.41 -29.68 9.63
N PHE A 118 1.99 -30.21 8.55
CA PHE A 118 2.50 -31.60 8.51
C PHE A 118 4.02 -31.69 8.62
N ASN A 119 4.75 -30.72 8.05
CA ASN A 119 6.21 -30.70 7.91
C ASN A 119 6.76 -32.05 7.39
N GLN A 120 6.20 -32.53 6.28
CA GLN A 120 6.44 -33.86 5.72
C GLN A 120 6.95 -33.77 4.27
N SER A 121 7.88 -34.66 3.91
CA SER A 121 8.49 -34.72 2.56
C SER A 121 8.43 -36.13 1.95
N SER A 122 7.51 -36.97 2.40
CA SER A 122 7.27 -38.32 1.88
C SER A 122 5.80 -38.52 1.59
N VAL A 123 5.47 -38.67 0.30
CA VAL A 123 4.13 -39.00 -0.17
C VAL A 123 3.67 -40.34 0.42
N THR A 124 4.55 -41.34 0.49
CA THR A 124 4.23 -42.66 1.06
C THR A 124 3.83 -42.59 2.54
N GLU A 125 4.50 -41.75 3.33
CA GLU A 125 4.13 -41.56 4.73
C GLU A 125 2.82 -40.76 4.83
N MET A 126 2.64 -39.73 4.00
CA MET A 126 1.42 -38.94 4.00
C MET A 126 0.19 -39.75 3.57
N ALA A 127 0.35 -40.67 2.62
CA ALA A 127 -0.71 -41.55 2.12
C ALA A 127 -1.37 -42.38 3.23
N LYS A 128 -0.61 -42.75 4.28
CA LYS A 128 -1.14 -43.50 5.43
C LYS A 128 -2.15 -42.71 6.25
N GLU A 129 -2.11 -41.38 6.17
CA GLU A 129 -2.92 -40.46 6.97
C GLU A 129 -4.15 -39.94 6.19
N VAL A 130 -4.17 -40.08 4.86
CA VAL A 130 -5.20 -39.52 3.96
C VAL A 130 -6.62 -39.95 4.35
N ALA A 131 -6.83 -41.22 4.70
CA ALA A 131 -8.16 -41.73 5.03
C ALA A 131 -8.75 -41.05 6.29
N GLU A 132 -7.93 -40.88 7.33
CA GLU A 132 -8.34 -40.18 8.55
C GLU A 132 -8.46 -38.67 8.33
N LEU A 133 -7.57 -38.06 7.54
CA LEU A 133 -7.66 -36.64 7.19
C LEU A 133 -8.94 -36.31 6.41
N LYS A 134 -9.31 -37.14 5.42
CA LYS A 134 -10.59 -37.05 4.70
C LYS A 134 -11.79 -37.09 5.64
N LYS A 135 -11.75 -38.00 6.62
CA LYS A 135 -12.81 -38.13 7.62
C LYS A 135 -12.88 -36.88 8.49
N ALA A 136 -11.73 -36.37 8.96
CA ALA A 136 -11.67 -35.14 9.75
C ALA A 136 -12.20 -33.92 8.96
N ALA A 137 -11.72 -33.70 7.73
CA ALA A 137 -12.14 -32.61 6.86
C ALA A 137 -13.66 -32.60 6.64
N ARG A 138 -14.26 -33.78 6.35
CA ARG A 138 -15.72 -33.90 6.24
C ARG A 138 -16.44 -33.52 7.54
N ARG A 139 -15.97 -34.03 8.68
CA ARG A 139 -16.59 -33.72 9.99
C ARG A 139 -16.55 -32.23 10.32
N PHE A 140 -15.43 -31.55 10.06
CA PHE A 140 -15.34 -30.10 10.25
C PHE A 140 -16.29 -29.36 9.28
N ARG A 141 -16.29 -29.74 8.00
CA ARG A 141 -17.13 -29.11 6.98
C ARG A 141 -18.63 -29.26 7.24
N GLU A 142 -19.07 -30.44 7.70
CA GLU A 142 -20.47 -30.69 8.13
C GLU A 142 -20.90 -29.78 9.29
N ASN A 143 -19.93 -29.22 10.03
CA ASN A 143 -20.16 -28.30 11.13
C ASN A 143 -19.86 -26.83 10.75
N GLY A 144 -19.69 -26.54 9.45
CA GLY A 144 -19.43 -25.19 8.95
C GLY A 144 -18.01 -24.68 9.21
N ILE A 145 -17.06 -25.57 9.51
CA ILE A 145 -15.67 -25.23 9.82
C ILE A 145 -14.78 -25.71 8.66
N GLY A 146 -14.01 -24.81 8.08
CA GLY A 146 -13.00 -25.13 7.07
C GLY A 146 -11.74 -25.73 7.70
N LEU A 147 -11.09 -26.63 6.97
CA LEU A 147 -9.81 -27.20 7.37
C LEU A 147 -8.78 -26.78 6.32
N LEU A 148 -7.73 -26.09 6.75
CA LEU A 148 -6.69 -25.52 5.91
C LEU A 148 -5.38 -26.29 6.05
N MET A 149 -4.70 -26.49 4.92
CA MET A 149 -3.31 -26.93 4.86
C MET A 149 -2.38 -25.72 4.90
N HIS A 150 -1.48 -25.66 5.89
CA HIS A 150 -0.35 -24.73 5.91
C HIS A 150 0.92 -25.41 5.42
N ASN A 151 1.55 -24.84 4.39
CA ASN A 151 2.75 -25.41 3.77
C ASN A 151 4.04 -24.94 4.46
N HIS A 152 5.01 -25.85 4.56
CA HIS A 152 6.42 -25.53 4.82
C HIS A 152 7.25 -25.82 3.57
N GLU A 153 8.58 -25.70 3.66
CA GLU A 153 9.46 -26.07 2.55
C GLU A 153 9.48 -27.58 2.28
N ALA A 154 9.16 -28.40 3.29
CA ALA A 154 9.24 -29.85 3.21
C ALA A 154 8.23 -30.44 2.22
N GLU A 155 7.01 -29.90 2.19
CA GLU A 155 5.93 -30.43 1.37
C GLU A 155 6.12 -30.19 -0.13
N TRP A 156 7.01 -29.26 -0.47
CA TRP A 156 7.35 -28.91 -1.85
C TRP A 156 8.48 -29.79 -2.42
N LYS A 157 9.13 -30.63 -1.61
CA LYS A 157 10.21 -31.51 -2.09
C LYS A 157 9.67 -32.54 -3.07
N ASP A 158 10.36 -32.64 -4.22
CA ASP A 158 10.07 -33.64 -5.23
C ASP A 158 10.24 -35.07 -4.70
N CYS A 159 9.19 -35.86 -4.86
CA CYS A 159 9.08 -37.27 -4.48
C CYS A 159 8.93 -38.18 -5.71
N GLY A 160 9.49 -37.80 -6.85
CA GLY A 160 9.46 -38.58 -8.08
C GLY A 160 8.40 -38.12 -9.09
N GLY A 161 8.26 -36.81 -9.25
CA GLY A 161 7.29 -36.17 -10.15
C GLY A 161 6.02 -35.64 -9.44
N GLU A 162 5.90 -35.85 -8.13
CA GLU A 162 4.85 -35.34 -7.26
C GLU A 162 5.48 -34.84 -5.96
N ASN A 163 4.79 -33.97 -5.21
CA ASN A 163 5.20 -33.57 -3.86
C ASN A 163 4.02 -33.69 -2.88
N VAL A 164 4.31 -33.65 -1.58
CA VAL A 164 3.29 -33.87 -0.53
C VAL A 164 2.16 -32.84 -0.62
N PHE A 165 2.47 -31.58 -0.99
CA PHE A 165 1.45 -30.55 -1.15
C PHE A 165 0.45 -30.90 -2.26
N SER A 166 0.94 -31.13 -3.48
CA SER A 166 0.13 -31.51 -4.64
C SER A 166 -0.64 -32.81 -4.41
N PHE A 167 0.01 -33.81 -3.80
CA PHE A 167 -0.62 -35.07 -3.40
C PHE A 167 -1.81 -34.85 -2.46
N LEU A 168 -1.66 -34.04 -1.41
CA LEU A 168 -2.76 -33.74 -0.48
C LEU A 168 -3.88 -32.95 -1.14
N MET A 169 -3.54 -32.01 -2.02
CA MET A 169 -4.53 -31.27 -2.79
C MET A 169 -5.35 -32.21 -3.68
N GLU A 170 -4.72 -33.16 -4.37
CA GLU A 170 -5.44 -34.14 -5.17
C GLU A 170 -6.26 -35.11 -4.31
N GLN A 171 -5.62 -35.68 -3.29
CA GLN A 171 -6.23 -36.76 -2.53
C GLN A 171 -7.34 -36.25 -1.62
N VAL A 172 -7.24 -35.07 -1.02
CA VAL A 172 -8.22 -34.52 -0.05
C VAL A 172 -8.84 -33.24 -0.60
N PRO A 173 -9.81 -33.34 -1.53
CA PRO A 173 -10.43 -32.16 -2.15
C PRO A 173 -11.23 -31.30 -1.16
N GLU A 174 -11.59 -31.84 0.01
CA GLU A 174 -12.26 -31.08 1.08
C GLU A 174 -11.31 -30.18 1.91
N LEU A 175 -10.00 -30.24 1.66
CA LEU A 175 -9.00 -29.42 2.35
C LEU A 175 -8.82 -28.10 1.59
N ASP A 176 -8.90 -26.97 2.26
CA ASP A 176 -8.54 -25.67 1.67
C ASP A 176 -7.07 -25.34 2.04
N VAL A 177 -6.57 -24.18 1.62
CA VAL A 177 -5.16 -23.82 1.76
C VAL A 177 -4.99 -22.53 2.56
N GLU A 178 -4.07 -22.57 3.51
CA GLU A 178 -3.38 -21.42 4.06
C GLU A 178 -1.98 -21.37 3.45
N LEU A 179 -1.79 -20.56 2.41
CA LEU A 179 -0.55 -20.59 1.65
C LEU A 179 0.48 -19.65 2.29
N ASP A 180 1.60 -20.19 2.73
CA ASP A 180 2.77 -19.41 3.13
C ASP A 180 3.67 -19.13 1.93
N VAL A 181 3.60 -17.90 1.43
CA VAL A 181 4.33 -17.47 0.24
C VAL A 181 5.85 -17.40 0.46
N GLY A 182 6.28 -17.21 1.71
CA GLY A 182 7.71 -17.20 2.05
C GLY A 182 8.31 -18.60 2.01
N TRP A 183 7.56 -19.62 2.47
CA TRP A 183 7.98 -21.01 2.33
C TRP A 183 7.98 -21.50 0.88
N VAL A 184 7.03 -21.04 0.06
CA VAL A 184 7.05 -21.28 -1.40
C VAL A 184 8.33 -20.69 -2.02
N LYS A 185 8.63 -19.42 -1.71
CA LYS A 185 9.86 -18.75 -2.18
C LYS A 185 11.12 -19.48 -1.71
N TYR A 186 11.17 -19.88 -0.44
CA TYR A 186 12.31 -20.59 0.14
C TYR A 186 12.53 -21.97 -0.51
N ALA A 187 11.46 -22.64 -0.95
CA ALA A 187 11.53 -23.88 -1.73
C ALA A 187 12.02 -23.65 -3.19
N GLY A 188 12.21 -22.40 -3.62
CA GLY A 188 12.65 -22.04 -4.96
C GLY A 188 11.53 -22.02 -6.01
N LEU A 189 10.27 -21.98 -5.57
CA LEU A 189 9.09 -21.94 -6.42
C LEU A 189 8.60 -20.49 -6.63
N ASP A 190 7.83 -20.28 -7.70
CA ASP A 190 7.19 -18.99 -7.98
C ASP A 190 5.91 -18.84 -7.15
N CYS A 191 5.86 -17.82 -6.29
CA CYS A 191 4.73 -17.57 -5.40
C CYS A 191 3.43 -17.31 -6.18
N VAL A 192 3.50 -16.50 -7.23
CA VAL A 192 2.32 -16.06 -7.98
C VAL A 192 1.76 -17.20 -8.83
N GLU A 193 2.63 -18.03 -9.41
CA GLU A 193 2.21 -19.24 -10.12
C GLU A 193 1.47 -20.21 -9.20
N ILE A 194 2.00 -20.48 -8.00
CA ILE A 194 1.34 -21.34 -7.01
C ILE A 194 0.01 -20.73 -6.56
N MET A 195 -0.03 -19.43 -6.30
CA MET A 195 -1.26 -18.70 -5.98
C MET A 195 -2.31 -18.89 -7.08
N ARG A 196 -1.96 -18.71 -8.35
CA ARG A 196 -2.87 -18.91 -9.49
C ARG A 196 -3.36 -20.35 -9.60
N GLN A 197 -2.46 -21.31 -9.40
CA GLN A 197 -2.78 -22.74 -9.52
C GLN A 197 -3.82 -23.19 -8.49
N TYR A 198 -3.75 -22.66 -7.27
CA TYR A 198 -4.64 -23.06 -6.16
C TYR A 198 -5.63 -21.96 -5.76
N ARG A 199 -5.87 -20.98 -6.62
CA ARG A 199 -6.70 -19.79 -6.37
C ARG A 199 -8.01 -20.10 -5.67
N ASP A 200 -8.75 -21.10 -6.16
CA ASP A 200 -10.09 -21.44 -5.65
C ASP A 200 -10.07 -22.16 -4.30
N ARG A 201 -8.90 -22.54 -3.79
CA ARG A 201 -8.73 -23.26 -2.51
C ARG A 201 -8.00 -22.43 -1.46
N ILE A 202 -7.30 -21.37 -1.85
CA ILE A 202 -6.61 -20.50 -0.90
C ILE A 202 -7.66 -19.64 -0.18
N ARG A 203 -7.65 -19.71 1.15
CA ARG A 203 -8.55 -18.92 2.01
C ARG A 203 -7.80 -17.91 2.86
N ILE A 204 -6.55 -18.21 3.18
CA ILE A 204 -5.65 -17.37 3.97
C ILE A 204 -4.25 -17.41 3.33
N LEU A 205 -3.57 -16.27 3.31
CA LEU A 205 -2.17 -16.13 2.92
C LEU A 205 -1.33 -15.81 4.15
N HIS A 206 -0.32 -16.64 4.39
CA HIS A 206 0.75 -16.35 5.33
C HIS A 206 1.84 -15.58 4.61
N PHE A 207 2.13 -14.38 5.10
CA PHE A 207 3.25 -13.57 4.65
C PHE A 207 4.44 -13.83 5.54
N LYS A 208 5.50 -14.30 4.89
CA LYS A 208 6.84 -14.45 5.43
C LYS A 208 7.81 -14.02 4.34
N ASP A 209 8.80 -13.22 4.68
CA ASP A 209 9.81 -12.78 3.70
C ASP A 209 11.17 -13.34 4.07
N VAL A 210 11.90 -13.74 3.03
CA VAL A 210 13.16 -14.44 3.14
C VAL A 210 14.22 -13.63 2.39
N ARG A 211 15.37 -13.45 3.03
CA ARG A 211 16.52 -12.75 2.47
C ARG A 211 17.00 -13.42 1.18
N GLU A 212 17.55 -12.62 0.28
CA GLU A 212 18.14 -13.12 -0.95
C GLU A 212 19.23 -14.18 -0.66
N GLY A 213 19.23 -15.26 -1.44
CA GLY A 213 20.16 -16.38 -1.23
C GLY A 213 19.88 -17.24 0.00
N ALA A 214 18.69 -17.12 0.61
CA ALA A 214 18.24 -18.03 1.66
C ALA A 214 18.25 -19.50 1.19
N GLY A 215 18.60 -20.42 2.08
CA GLY A 215 18.59 -21.85 1.81
C GLY A 215 18.91 -22.67 3.05
N PRO A 216 19.06 -24.00 2.93
CA PRO A 216 19.14 -24.91 4.09
C PRO A 216 20.19 -24.54 5.14
N ARG A 217 21.31 -23.92 4.74
CA ARG A 217 22.39 -23.49 5.65
C ARG A 217 22.11 -22.18 6.39
N THR A 218 21.17 -21.38 5.92
CA THR A 218 20.81 -20.07 6.47
C THR A 218 19.39 -20.02 7.03
N ARG A 219 18.68 -21.16 7.09
CA ARG A 219 17.28 -21.26 7.57
C ARG A 219 17.02 -20.51 8.87
N ALA A 220 17.93 -20.60 9.84
CA ALA A 220 17.76 -19.98 11.16
C ALA A 220 17.86 -18.45 11.14
N THR A 221 18.39 -17.85 10.08
CA THR A 221 18.69 -16.41 9.99
C THR A 221 18.16 -15.77 8.71
N CYS A 222 17.34 -16.49 7.94
CA CYS A 222 16.91 -16.04 6.62
C CYS A 222 15.70 -15.11 6.64
N PHE A 223 14.93 -15.05 7.73
CA PHE A 223 13.72 -14.23 7.77
C PHE A 223 14.02 -12.73 7.92
N THR A 224 13.11 -11.92 7.40
CA THR A 224 13.14 -10.46 7.48
C THR A 224 11.72 -9.90 7.37
N ALA A 225 11.54 -8.63 7.71
CA ALA A 225 10.28 -7.94 7.54
C ALA A 225 9.77 -8.04 6.08
N ILE A 226 8.46 -8.14 5.92
CA ILE A 226 7.81 -8.26 4.61
C ILE A 226 8.14 -7.06 3.73
N GLY A 227 8.63 -7.31 2.51
CA GLY A 227 9.06 -6.29 1.57
C GLY A 227 10.52 -5.87 1.71
N GLU A 228 11.27 -6.44 2.65
CA GLU A 228 12.72 -6.25 2.82
C GLU A 228 13.53 -7.48 2.36
N GLY A 229 12.86 -8.53 1.89
CA GLY A 229 13.49 -9.75 1.40
C GLY A 229 13.30 -9.93 -0.10
N SER A 230 12.99 -11.16 -0.51
CA SER A 230 13.05 -11.61 -1.90
C SER A 230 11.72 -12.14 -2.43
N ILE A 231 10.66 -12.12 -1.64
CA ILE A 231 9.32 -12.41 -2.16
C ILE A 231 8.88 -11.28 -3.10
N PRO A 232 8.17 -11.59 -4.20
CA PRO A 232 7.60 -10.57 -5.09
C PRO A 232 6.34 -9.95 -4.44
N LEU A 233 6.51 -9.23 -3.33
CA LEU A 233 5.39 -8.72 -2.50
C LEU A 233 4.35 -7.96 -3.34
N ALA A 234 4.86 -7.13 -4.24
CA ALA A 234 4.16 -6.49 -5.33
C ALA A 234 3.09 -7.38 -6.00
N ASP A 235 3.57 -8.44 -6.64
CA ASP A 235 2.78 -9.28 -7.53
C ASP A 235 1.89 -10.22 -6.71
N ILE A 236 2.34 -10.62 -5.51
CA ILE A 236 1.54 -11.37 -4.53
C ILE A 236 0.32 -10.55 -4.11
N LEU A 237 0.48 -9.26 -3.80
CA LEU A 237 -0.63 -8.41 -3.38
C LEU A 237 -1.62 -8.19 -4.53
N GLU A 238 -1.14 -7.97 -5.75
CA GLU A 238 -1.99 -7.86 -6.95
C GLU A 238 -2.79 -9.15 -7.20
N GLU A 239 -2.13 -10.30 -7.12
CA GLU A 239 -2.78 -11.59 -7.30
C GLU A 239 -3.83 -11.87 -6.20
N ALA A 240 -3.54 -11.49 -4.96
CA ALA A 240 -4.44 -11.64 -3.82
C ALA A 240 -5.71 -10.78 -3.90
N GLU A 241 -5.67 -9.61 -4.57
CA GLU A 241 -6.87 -8.77 -4.78
C GLU A 241 -7.94 -9.47 -5.63
N GLU A 242 -7.53 -10.40 -6.49
CA GLU A 242 -8.40 -11.17 -7.37
C GLU A 242 -8.88 -12.49 -6.72
N MET A 243 -8.55 -12.73 -5.45
CA MET A 243 -8.86 -13.96 -4.71
C MET A 243 -10.02 -13.79 -3.73
N ASP A 244 -10.77 -14.87 -3.51
CA ASP A 244 -11.84 -14.95 -2.50
C ASP A 244 -11.26 -15.34 -1.13
N LEU A 245 -10.42 -14.46 -0.59
CA LEU A 245 -9.78 -14.63 0.72
C LEU A 245 -10.76 -14.27 1.85
N ASP A 246 -10.61 -14.92 3.01
CA ASP A 246 -11.38 -14.55 4.20
C ASP A 246 -11.06 -13.11 4.64
N GLU A 247 -11.90 -12.53 5.50
CA GLU A 247 -11.73 -11.17 6.00
C GLU A 247 -10.37 -10.95 6.68
N VAL A 248 -9.81 -12.00 7.31
CA VAL A 248 -8.46 -12.03 7.91
C VAL A 248 -7.38 -12.59 6.99
N GLY A 249 -7.64 -12.67 5.69
CA GLY A 249 -6.87 -13.47 4.74
C GLY A 249 -5.38 -13.13 4.57
N PHE A 250 -4.84 -12.11 5.25
CA PHE A 250 -3.40 -11.85 5.35
C PHE A 250 -2.96 -12.05 6.79
N VAL A 251 -2.09 -13.02 7.04
CA VAL A 251 -1.52 -13.26 8.37
C VAL A 251 0.00 -13.13 8.26
N LEU A 252 0.57 -12.28 9.10
CA LEU A 252 2.02 -12.22 9.27
C LEU A 252 2.46 -13.42 10.10
N ASP A 253 3.27 -14.26 9.50
CA ASP A 253 3.81 -15.44 10.15
C ASP A 253 5.32 -15.42 9.96
N GLN A 254 6.04 -14.79 10.90
CA GLN A 254 7.50 -14.71 10.84
C GLN A 254 8.09 -15.54 11.98
N ASP A 255 8.76 -16.64 11.64
CA ASP A 255 9.27 -17.60 12.61
C ASP A 255 10.34 -17.00 13.54
N ALA A 256 11.15 -16.08 13.02
CA ALA A 256 12.21 -15.42 13.78
C ALA A 256 12.58 -14.05 13.20
N SER A 257 13.17 -13.21 14.04
CA SER A 257 13.77 -11.93 13.66
C SER A 257 15.22 -11.87 14.14
N LEU A 258 16.12 -11.33 13.31
CA LEU A 258 17.48 -11.01 13.77
C LEU A 258 17.48 -9.83 14.74
N GLY A 259 16.50 -8.94 14.61
CA GLY A 259 16.28 -7.79 15.47
C GLY A 259 14.98 -7.92 16.27
N SER A 260 14.26 -6.80 16.40
CA SER A 260 12.97 -6.77 17.08
C SER A 260 11.86 -7.32 16.19
N MET A 261 11.18 -8.37 16.64
CA MET A 261 10.00 -8.92 15.97
C MET A 261 8.88 -7.87 15.82
N LEU A 262 8.67 -7.01 16.82
CA LEU A 262 7.66 -5.94 16.73
C LEU A 262 8.02 -4.87 15.71
N GLU A 263 9.31 -4.57 15.54
CA GLU A 263 9.74 -3.64 14.49
C GLU A 263 9.57 -4.26 13.10
N ASP A 264 9.94 -5.53 12.93
CA ASP A 264 9.71 -6.25 11.68
C ASP A 264 8.22 -6.27 11.33
N ILE A 265 7.33 -6.49 12.29
CA ILE A 265 5.87 -6.43 12.10
C ILE A 265 5.43 -5.02 11.65
N ARG A 266 5.92 -3.95 12.29
CA ARG A 266 5.60 -2.56 11.90
C ARG A 266 6.02 -2.27 10.46
N VAL A 267 7.24 -2.66 10.09
CA VAL A 267 7.76 -2.51 8.73
C VAL A 267 6.93 -3.32 7.75
N SER A 268 6.59 -4.56 8.11
CA SER A 268 5.78 -5.47 7.29
C SER A 268 4.39 -4.90 7.00
N VAL A 269 3.67 -4.45 8.04
CA VAL A 269 2.34 -3.84 7.87
C VAL A 269 2.42 -2.60 7.00
N LYS A 270 3.46 -1.76 7.20
CA LYS A 270 3.71 -0.60 6.36
C LYS A 270 3.93 -1.02 4.90
N ASN A 271 4.81 -1.96 4.64
CA ASN A 271 5.17 -2.38 3.28
C ASN A 271 4.01 -3.08 2.55
N ILE A 272 3.20 -3.88 3.26
CA ILE A 272 1.97 -4.47 2.72
C ILE A 272 0.95 -3.39 2.36
N ARG A 273 0.69 -2.43 3.25
CA ARG A 273 -0.25 -1.33 2.97
C ARG A 273 0.21 -0.42 1.85
N GLN A 274 1.52 -0.28 1.67
CA GLN A 274 2.14 0.51 0.61
C GLN A 274 2.25 -0.24 -0.72
N GLY A 275 2.15 -1.57 -0.68
CA GLY A 275 2.39 -2.44 -1.83
C GLY A 275 3.77 -2.24 -2.45
N ALA A 276 4.86 -2.54 -1.71
CA ALA A 276 6.30 -2.35 -2.04
C ALA A 276 6.66 -1.71 -3.42
N GLY A 277 7.32 -0.55 -3.36
CA GLY A 277 7.90 0.14 -4.54
C GLY A 277 8.30 1.60 -4.29
N PHE A 278 7.82 2.21 -3.20
CA PHE A 278 8.23 3.56 -2.77
C PHE A 278 8.78 3.50 -1.34
N SER A 279 10.08 3.21 -1.20
CA SER A 279 10.75 3.40 0.08
C SER A 279 10.89 4.89 0.39
N ALA A 280 10.14 5.37 1.38
CA ALA A 280 10.31 6.70 1.98
C ALA A 280 11.59 6.84 2.83
N LYS A 281 12.48 5.83 2.89
CA LYS A 281 13.75 5.90 3.63
C LYS A 281 14.87 5.14 2.91
N GLY A 282 15.76 5.90 2.30
CA GLY A 282 17.14 5.48 2.05
C GLY A 282 17.41 4.96 0.64
N LYS A 283 18.01 5.84 -0.18
CA LYS A 283 18.93 5.56 -1.30
C LYS A 283 18.51 4.64 -2.46
N GLU A 284 17.39 3.93 -2.40
CA GLU A 284 16.89 3.22 -3.57
C GLU A 284 16.01 4.15 -4.40
N ARG A 285 16.55 4.51 -5.56
CA ARG A 285 15.89 5.36 -6.57
C ARG A 285 14.74 4.59 -7.18
N TYR A 286 13.63 5.28 -7.48
CA TYR A 286 12.60 4.76 -8.37
C TYR A 286 13.26 4.19 -9.64
N GLN A 287 13.00 2.91 -9.93
CA GLN A 287 13.59 2.19 -11.07
C GLN A 287 12.64 2.05 -12.27
N GLY A 288 11.45 2.69 -12.23
CA GLY A 288 10.51 2.62 -13.33
C GLY A 288 10.90 3.54 -14.50
N GLY A 289 10.10 3.47 -15.57
CA GLY A 289 10.41 4.11 -16.85
C GLY A 289 10.05 5.60 -16.94
N LEU A 290 9.36 6.16 -15.94
CA LEU A 290 8.90 7.55 -15.97
C LEU A 290 10.05 8.54 -15.75
N LYS A 291 10.05 9.61 -16.54
CA LYS A 291 10.88 10.78 -16.29
C LYS A 291 10.28 11.59 -15.13
N LEU A 292 11.11 11.89 -14.14
CA LEU A 292 10.69 12.64 -12.96
C LEU A 292 11.19 14.09 -13.01
N SER A 293 10.32 15.01 -12.60
CA SER A 293 10.61 16.44 -12.48
C SER A 293 10.49 16.89 -11.02
N LEU A 294 11.38 17.77 -10.57
CA LEU A 294 11.26 18.40 -9.26
C LEU A 294 10.28 19.59 -9.34
N MET A 295 9.13 19.50 -8.68
CA MET A 295 8.25 20.65 -8.50
C MET A 295 8.76 21.56 -7.38
N THR A 296 9.06 22.82 -7.68
CA THR A 296 9.64 23.73 -6.69
C THR A 296 8.62 24.24 -5.67
N PHE A 297 7.32 24.30 -5.97
CA PHE A 297 6.30 24.95 -5.12
C PHE A 297 6.37 24.61 -3.61
N PRO A 298 6.53 23.34 -3.17
CA PRO A 298 6.61 23.01 -1.75
C PRO A 298 7.72 23.72 -0.97
N MET A 299 8.82 24.10 -1.64
CA MET A 299 9.97 24.75 -1.00
C MET A 299 9.90 26.29 -1.00
N ILE A 300 8.74 26.87 -1.32
CA ILE A 300 8.55 28.32 -1.39
C ILE A 300 8.94 29.04 -0.09
N ARG A 301 8.71 28.43 1.08
CA ARG A 301 9.03 29.01 2.39
C ARG A 301 10.53 29.13 2.63
N ASP A 302 11.29 28.11 2.27
CA ASP A 302 12.75 28.11 2.46
C ASP A 302 13.43 29.09 1.52
N ARG A 303 12.91 29.20 0.28
CA ARG A 303 13.35 30.22 -0.68
C ARG A 303 13.01 31.64 -0.27
N MET A 304 11.79 31.89 0.23
CA MET A 304 11.41 33.22 0.75
C MET A 304 12.30 33.65 1.92
N ARG A 305 12.82 32.68 2.71
CA ARG A 305 13.80 32.91 3.78
C ARG A 305 15.26 32.97 3.27
N ARG A 306 15.47 32.95 1.94
CA ARG A 306 16.77 32.94 1.25
C ARG A 306 17.69 31.80 1.65
N LYS A 307 17.12 30.66 2.06
CA LYS A 307 17.87 29.44 2.41
C LYS A 307 18.14 28.52 1.22
N LEU A 308 17.59 28.84 0.04
CA LEU A 308 17.77 28.08 -1.18
C LEU A 308 17.88 29.01 -2.39
N ASN A 309 19.11 29.30 -2.80
CA ASN A 309 19.44 30.08 -3.99
C ASN A 309 19.41 29.20 -5.26
N LEU A 310 19.67 29.81 -6.43
CA LEU A 310 19.60 29.12 -7.72
C LEU A 310 20.62 27.98 -7.84
N GLU A 311 21.84 28.17 -7.31
CA GLU A 311 22.89 27.13 -7.34
C GLU A 311 22.52 25.97 -6.41
N GLU A 312 22.03 26.26 -5.20
CA GLU A 312 21.55 25.25 -4.26
C GLU A 312 20.38 24.44 -4.82
N LEU A 313 19.44 25.10 -5.53
CA LEU A 313 18.36 24.42 -6.25
C LEU A 313 18.92 23.48 -7.32
N CYS A 314 19.89 23.93 -8.11
CA CYS A 314 20.50 23.09 -9.13
C CYS A 314 21.24 21.88 -8.51
N SER A 315 22.00 22.10 -7.43
CA SER A 315 22.68 21.02 -6.71
C SER A 315 21.68 20.00 -6.17
N LEU A 316 20.58 20.45 -5.55
CA LEU A 316 19.54 19.58 -5.05
C LEU A 316 18.94 18.69 -6.15
N ILE A 317 18.62 19.26 -7.31
CA ILE A 317 18.08 18.52 -8.46
C ILE A 317 19.05 17.41 -8.87
N LYS A 318 20.34 17.73 -9.03
CA LYS A 318 21.37 16.76 -9.44
C LYS A 318 21.65 15.70 -8.38
N GLU A 319 21.73 16.08 -7.11
CA GLU A 319 21.94 15.16 -5.98
C GLU A 319 20.76 14.19 -5.82
N SER A 320 19.55 14.65 -6.16
CA SER A 320 18.34 13.82 -6.20
C SER A 320 18.31 12.86 -7.41
N GLY A 321 19.27 12.96 -8.33
CA GLY A 321 19.31 12.16 -9.55
C GLY A 321 18.27 12.58 -10.60
N LEU A 322 17.70 13.78 -10.47
CA LEU A 322 16.71 14.31 -11.39
C LEU A 322 17.38 15.13 -12.49
N GLU A 323 16.74 15.18 -13.65
CA GLU A 323 17.19 15.96 -14.81
C GLU A 323 16.19 17.05 -15.18
N CYS A 324 14.99 17.03 -14.59
CA CYS A 324 13.89 17.94 -14.93
C CYS A 324 13.41 18.76 -13.72
N VAL A 325 12.88 19.95 -13.98
CA VAL A 325 12.33 20.85 -12.96
C VAL A 325 11.07 21.55 -13.46
N ASP A 326 10.09 21.70 -12.55
CA ASP A 326 8.91 22.53 -12.73
C ASP A 326 9.02 23.73 -11.80
N ILE A 327 9.01 24.94 -12.36
CA ILE A 327 9.30 26.17 -11.61
C ILE A 327 8.16 27.17 -11.69
N MET A 328 7.92 27.92 -10.61
CA MET A 328 6.96 29.00 -10.62
C MET A 328 7.53 30.27 -11.25
N GLU A 329 6.71 31.00 -12.01
CA GLU A 329 7.07 32.27 -12.67
C GLU A 329 7.67 33.31 -11.70
N HIS A 330 7.17 33.36 -10.46
CA HIS A 330 7.68 34.30 -9.46
C HIS A 330 9.09 33.94 -8.98
N GLU A 331 9.46 32.65 -8.99
CA GLU A 331 10.80 32.20 -8.61
C GLU A 331 11.83 32.58 -9.66
N VAL A 332 11.46 32.47 -10.94
CA VAL A 332 12.31 32.92 -12.04
C VAL A 332 12.70 34.38 -11.85
N LYS A 333 11.75 35.23 -11.43
CA LYS A 333 12.03 36.64 -11.11
C LYS A 333 12.94 36.79 -9.89
N LEU A 334 12.72 36.02 -8.83
CA LEU A 334 13.56 36.02 -7.63
C LEU A 334 15.01 35.62 -7.92
N TYR A 335 15.22 34.71 -8.87
CA TYR A 335 16.54 34.26 -9.29
C TYR A 335 17.25 35.17 -10.29
N GLY A 336 16.65 36.31 -10.63
CA GLY A 336 17.25 37.33 -11.50
C GLY A 336 16.79 37.28 -12.95
N GLY A 337 15.68 36.59 -13.25
CA GLY A 337 15.04 36.57 -14.56
C GLY A 337 15.33 35.31 -15.38
N ALA A 338 14.58 35.16 -16.48
CA ALA A 338 14.57 33.96 -17.31
C ALA A 338 15.94 33.60 -17.89
N ALA A 339 16.67 34.59 -18.43
CA ALA A 339 17.98 34.35 -19.02
C ALA A 339 18.99 33.74 -18.03
N LYS A 340 19.02 34.24 -16.79
CA LYS A 340 19.94 33.74 -15.76
C LYS A 340 19.56 32.33 -15.30
N VAL A 341 18.27 32.09 -15.11
CA VAL A 341 17.77 30.75 -14.73
C VAL A 341 18.03 29.75 -15.84
N GLN A 342 17.74 30.11 -17.09
CA GLN A 342 17.97 29.25 -18.25
C GLN A 342 19.44 28.88 -18.39
N GLN A 343 20.34 29.85 -18.28
CA GLN A 343 21.77 29.60 -18.35
C GLN A 343 22.22 28.63 -17.24
N ALA A 344 21.80 28.87 -16.00
CA ALA A 344 22.19 28.02 -14.87
C ALA A 344 21.73 26.56 -15.02
N PHE A 345 20.53 26.36 -15.57
CA PHE A 345 19.98 25.04 -15.86
C PHE A 345 20.71 24.35 -17.03
N VAL A 346 20.94 25.06 -18.14
CA VAL A 346 21.69 24.54 -19.30
C VAL A 346 23.10 24.12 -18.91
N ASP A 347 23.81 24.96 -18.14
CA ASP A 347 25.19 24.69 -17.70
C ASP A 347 25.31 23.39 -16.87
N ARG A 348 24.21 22.91 -16.29
CA ARG A 348 24.15 21.73 -15.42
C ARG A 348 23.36 20.57 -16.02
N GLY A 349 22.91 20.70 -17.27
CA GLY A 349 22.09 19.70 -17.96
C GLY A 349 20.74 19.48 -17.26
N ILE A 350 20.13 20.53 -16.72
CA ILE A 350 18.79 20.52 -16.15
C ILE A 350 17.82 21.06 -17.19
N ARG A 351 16.71 20.35 -17.41
CA ARG A 351 15.65 20.75 -18.34
C ARG A 351 14.46 21.29 -17.57
N LEU A 352 13.94 22.44 -17.98
CA LEU A 352 12.70 22.98 -17.43
C LEU A 352 11.52 22.35 -18.20
N GLU A 353 10.74 21.51 -17.53
CA GLU A 353 9.61 20.82 -18.15
C GLU A 353 8.36 21.71 -18.18
N CYS A 354 8.01 22.29 -17.03
CA CYS A 354 6.81 23.11 -16.88
C CYS A 354 7.09 24.45 -16.18
N LEU A 355 6.66 25.55 -16.81
CA LEU A 355 6.55 26.85 -16.15
C LEU A 355 5.16 26.97 -15.52
N ILE A 356 5.09 27.27 -14.23
CA ILE A 356 3.82 27.42 -13.50
C ILE A 356 3.54 28.91 -13.25
N SER A 357 2.40 29.40 -13.72
CA SER A 357 2.00 30.81 -13.55
C SER A 357 0.63 30.92 -12.88
N THR A 358 0.57 31.72 -11.82
CA THR A 358 -0.69 32.07 -11.16
C THR A 358 -1.33 33.26 -11.86
N ILE A 359 -2.36 32.99 -12.65
CA ILE A 359 -3.12 34.00 -13.37
C ILE A 359 -4.57 33.91 -12.90
N SER A 360 -4.92 34.65 -11.85
CA SER A 360 -6.26 34.58 -11.26
C SER A 360 -7.35 34.98 -12.25
N MET A 361 -8.30 34.06 -12.49
CA MET A 361 -9.45 34.25 -13.37
C MET A 361 -10.76 34.45 -12.59
N ILE A 362 -10.67 34.74 -11.28
CA ILE A 362 -11.82 34.91 -10.39
C ILE A 362 -12.51 36.26 -10.64
N ARG A 363 -11.79 37.38 -10.51
CA ARG A 363 -12.32 38.76 -10.59
C ARG A 363 -11.46 39.72 -11.43
N GLY A 364 -10.54 39.18 -12.23
CA GLY A 364 -9.51 39.99 -12.89
C GLY A 364 -10.04 40.91 -14.00
N ARG A 365 -9.47 42.13 -14.10
CA ARG A 365 -9.67 43.02 -15.25
C ARG A 365 -9.14 42.35 -16.52
N ASP A 366 -9.92 42.35 -17.61
CA ASP A 366 -9.60 41.67 -18.88
C ASP A 366 -8.17 41.97 -19.37
N ARG A 367 -7.74 43.25 -19.32
CA ARG A 367 -6.38 43.68 -19.68
C ARG A 367 -5.28 43.09 -18.78
N ALA A 368 -5.55 42.87 -17.50
CA ALA A 368 -4.58 42.29 -16.57
C ALA A 368 -4.38 40.79 -16.85
N ILE A 369 -5.47 40.04 -17.04
CA ILE A 369 -5.42 38.61 -17.34
C ILE A 369 -4.70 38.35 -18.66
N LYS A 370 -5.08 39.08 -19.73
CA LYS A 370 -4.42 38.97 -21.04
C LYS A 370 -2.93 39.29 -20.99
N ARG A 371 -2.52 40.31 -20.22
CA ARG A 371 -1.10 40.63 -20.00
C ARG A 371 -0.38 39.54 -19.22
N GLY A 372 -1.01 38.97 -18.19
CA GLY A 372 -0.47 37.83 -17.45
C GLY A 372 -0.16 36.64 -18.35
N ILE A 373 -1.13 36.25 -19.18
CA ILE A 373 -0.98 35.16 -20.17
C ILE A 373 0.18 35.47 -21.12
N HIS A 374 0.22 36.67 -21.69
CA HIS A 374 1.28 37.07 -22.61
C HIS A 374 2.66 37.02 -21.95
N ASN A 375 2.82 37.61 -20.77
CA ASN A 375 4.10 37.64 -20.05
C ASN A 375 4.58 36.23 -19.68
N ALA A 376 3.68 35.35 -19.24
CA ALA A 376 4.01 33.97 -18.93
C ALA A 376 4.47 33.19 -20.17
N LEU A 377 3.84 33.41 -21.33
CA LEU A 377 4.24 32.80 -22.61
C LEU A 377 5.61 33.31 -23.10
N VAL A 378 5.88 34.60 -22.95
CA VAL A 378 7.19 35.18 -23.27
C VAL A 378 8.26 34.55 -22.38
N MET A 379 8.01 34.45 -21.07
CA MET A 379 8.93 33.82 -20.13
C MET A 379 9.15 32.33 -20.44
N ALA A 380 8.09 31.58 -20.73
CA ALA A 380 8.20 30.16 -21.10
C ALA A 380 9.13 29.98 -22.32
N ARG A 381 8.99 30.86 -23.32
CA ARG A 381 9.85 30.85 -24.51
C ARG A 381 11.31 31.19 -24.18
N GLU A 382 11.57 32.19 -23.34
CA GLU A 382 12.92 32.55 -22.89
C GLU A 382 13.61 31.43 -22.11
N LEU A 383 12.82 30.64 -21.36
CA LEU A 383 13.27 29.45 -20.65
C LEU A 383 13.29 28.18 -21.51
N ASN A 384 13.03 28.28 -22.82
CA ASN A 384 12.91 27.13 -23.73
C ASN A 384 11.96 26.03 -23.20
N CYS A 385 10.88 26.43 -22.53
CA CYS A 385 9.90 25.55 -21.92
C CYS A 385 8.71 25.34 -22.85
N SER A 386 8.36 24.09 -23.13
CA SER A 386 7.25 23.71 -24.01
C SER A 386 5.89 23.65 -23.32
N MET A 387 5.81 23.80 -22.00
CA MET A 387 4.56 23.71 -21.25
C MET A 387 4.38 24.87 -20.27
N LEU A 388 3.21 25.49 -20.30
CA LEU A 388 2.78 26.49 -19.34
C LEU A 388 1.55 25.99 -18.59
N MET A 389 1.73 25.75 -17.30
CA MET A 389 0.63 25.48 -16.38
C MET A 389 0.08 26.78 -15.83
N ILE A 390 -1.20 27.01 -16.04
CA ILE A 390 -1.91 28.18 -15.51
C ILE A 390 -2.69 27.74 -14.28
N VAL A 391 -2.53 28.46 -13.18
CA VAL A 391 -3.34 28.30 -11.96
C VAL A 391 -4.43 29.38 -11.96
N PRO A 392 -5.65 29.10 -12.46
CA PRO A 392 -6.72 30.09 -12.59
C PRO A 392 -7.37 30.45 -11.25
N PHE A 393 -7.36 29.51 -10.30
CA PHE A 393 -8.03 29.62 -9.01
C PHE A 393 -7.03 29.37 -7.87
N PRO A 394 -6.15 30.35 -7.56
CA PRO A 394 -5.17 30.15 -6.49
C PRO A 394 -5.87 29.92 -5.15
N GLN A 395 -5.44 28.90 -4.40
CA GLN A 395 -6.07 28.48 -3.14
C GLN A 395 -6.27 29.62 -2.14
N MET A 396 -5.35 30.59 -2.08
CA MET A 396 -5.48 31.75 -1.19
C MET A 396 -6.76 32.57 -1.42
N ALA A 397 -7.40 32.43 -2.59
CA ALA A 397 -8.62 33.13 -2.94
C ALA A 397 -9.83 32.70 -2.10
N VAL A 398 -9.81 31.54 -1.43
CA VAL A 398 -10.90 31.10 -0.52
C VAL A 398 -11.15 32.10 0.61
N ARG A 399 -10.15 32.93 0.95
CA ARG A 399 -10.25 33.97 1.98
C ARG A 399 -10.79 35.30 1.45
N MET A 400 -11.08 35.41 0.15
CA MET A 400 -11.53 36.66 -0.45
C MET A 400 -13.01 36.93 -0.14
N PRO A 401 -13.38 38.14 0.29
CA PRO A 401 -14.77 38.48 0.53
C PRO A 401 -15.57 38.55 -0.78
N GLY A 402 -16.73 37.90 -0.77
CA GLY A 402 -17.75 37.98 -1.83
C GLY A 402 -17.42 37.22 -3.11
N LEU A 403 -16.68 36.12 -3.08
CA LEU A 403 -16.35 35.32 -4.27
C LEU A 403 -17.52 35.23 -5.27
N PRO A 404 -17.26 35.42 -6.58
CA PRO A 404 -18.30 35.24 -7.60
C PRO A 404 -18.92 33.85 -7.51
N SER A 405 -20.09 33.68 -8.12
CA SER A 405 -20.69 32.36 -8.24
C SER A 405 -19.75 31.40 -8.98
N ARG A 406 -19.89 30.10 -8.67
CA ARG A 406 -19.11 29.05 -9.34
C ARG A 406 -19.25 29.11 -10.86
N GLN A 407 -20.46 29.36 -11.35
CA GLN A 407 -20.76 29.49 -12.77
C GLN A 407 -20.01 30.69 -13.41
N GLU A 408 -19.96 31.84 -12.75
CA GLU A 408 -19.19 33.01 -13.23
C GLU A 408 -17.69 32.73 -13.28
N MET A 409 -17.15 32.04 -12.26
CA MET A 409 -15.74 31.67 -12.22
C MET A 409 -15.37 30.70 -13.34
N VAL A 410 -16.19 29.68 -13.58
CA VAL A 410 -16.01 28.72 -14.68
C VAL A 410 -16.12 29.40 -16.04
N ALA A 411 -17.12 30.26 -16.24
CA ALA A 411 -17.28 31.02 -17.49
C ALA A 411 -16.07 31.92 -17.78
N ASN A 412 -15.55 32.61 -16.76
CA ASN A 412 -14.33 33.40 -16.89
C ASN A 412 -13.12 32.54 -17.23
N ALA A 413 -12.94 31.41 -16.56
CA ALA A 413 -11.84 30.50 -16.87
C ALA A 413 -11.90 30.00 -18.31
N ILE A 414 -13.07 29.54 -18.79
CA ILE A 414 -13.25 29.10 -20.19
C ILE A 414 -12.86 30.21 -21.17
N LYS A 415 -13.32 31.44 -20.94
CA LYS A 415 -13.00 32.59 -21.80
C LYS A 415 -11.48 32.80 -21.94
N TYR A 416 -10.76 32.86 -20.82
CA TYR A 416 -9.34 33.22 -20.84
C TYR A 416 -8.42 32.02 -21.14
N LEU A 417 -8.81 30.79 -20.79
CA LEU A 417 -8.07 29.59 -21.17
C LEU A 417 -8.16 29.33 -22.68
N ARG A 418 -9.29 29.62 -23.34
CA ARG A 418 -9.37 29.63 -24.81
C ARG A 418 -8.36 30.59 -25.43
N LEU A 419 -8.25 31.80 -24.89
CA LEU A 419 -7.27 32.78 -25.33
C LEU A 419 -5.83 32.30 -25.08
N ALA A 420 -5.57 31.70 -23.92
CA ALA A 420 -4.27 31.15 -23.58
C ALA A 420 -3.86 30.02 -24.54
N VAL A 421 -4.75 29.07 -24.84
CA VAL A 421 -4.47 27.97 -25.79
C VAL A 421 -4.16 28.51 -27.18
N ILE A 422 -4.95 29.47 -27.68
CA ILE A 422 -4.70 30.10 -28.99
C ILE A 422 -3.35 30.82 -29.00
N ALA A 423 -3.02 31.56 -27.94
CA ALA A 423 -1.75 32.24 -27.82
C ALA A 423 -0.59 31.25 -27.71
N GLY A 424 -0.71 30.21 -26.89
CA GLY A 424 0.31 29.17 -26.69
C GLY A 424 0.74 28.50 -27.98
N ARG A 425 -0.20 28.21 -28.89
CA ARG A 425 0.12 27.67 -30.24
C ARG A 425 1.08 28.56 -31.02
N LYS A 426 0.97 29.89 -30.89
CA LYS A 426 1.89 30.84 -31.57
C LYS A 426 3.30 30.83 -30.98
N TYR A 427 3.42 30.45 -29.71
CA TYR A 427 4.69 30.36 -29.00
C TYR A 427 5.30 28.96 -29.02
N GLY A 428 4.57 27.95 -29.54
CA GLY A 428 4.98 26.56 -29.42
C GLY A 428 4.87 26.01 -27.99
N VAL A 429 4.03 26.62 -27.15
CA VAL A 429 3.86 26.28 -25.74
C VAL A 429 2.47 25.67 -25.52
N LYS A 430 2.44 24.44 -24.99
CA LYS A 430 1.21 23.75 -24.59
C LYS A 430 0.69 24.38 -23.29
N ILE A 431 -0.63 24.60 -23.23
CA ILE A 431 -1.28 25.14 -22.03
C ILE A 431 -1.95 24.00 -21.28
N CYS A 432 -1.74 23.94 -19.97
CA CYS A 432 -2.49 23.09 -19.07
C CYS A 432 -2.99 23.86 -17.84
N ILE A 433 -3.95 23.27 -17.14
CA ILE A 433 -4.41 23.67 -15.82
C ILE A 433 -4.19 22.53 -14.83
N GLU A 434 -4.11 22.82 -13.55
CA GLU A 434 -4.07 21.83 -12.47
C GLU A 434 -5.44 21.76 -11.78
N ASP A 435 -5.85 20.56 -11.37
CA ASP A 435 -6.98 20.37 -10.45
C ASP A 435 -6.61 20.88 -9.04
N THR A 436 -7.62 21.24 -8.23
CA THR A 436 -7.41 21.98 -6.98
C THR A 436 -7.95 21.22 -5.75
N PRO A 437 -7.25 21.24 -4.60
CA PRO A 437 -7.64 20.45 -3.43
C PRO A 437 -8.80 21.05 -2.62
N THR A 438 -9.46 22.10 -3.12
CA THR A 438 -10.48 22.81 -2.34
C THR A 438 -11.82 22.81 -3.05
N CYS A 439 -12.82 22.24 -2.38
CA CYS A 439 -14.21 22.25 -2.84
C CYS A 439 -14.82 23.65 -2.85
N GLN A 440 -14.13 24.68 -2.33
CA GLN A 440 -14.59 26.06 -2.37
C GLN A 440 -14.34 26.74 -3.73
N LEU A 441 -13.38 26.24 -4.52
CA LEU A 441 -13.06 26.75 -5.86
C LEU A 441 -13.38 25.68 -6.94
N PRO A 442 -13.57 26.09 -8.21
CA PRO A 442 -13.75 25.14 -9.31
C PRO A 442 -12.47 24.31 -9.55
N LEU A 443 -12.62 23.22 -10.32
CA LEU A 443 -11.58 22.24 -10.66
C LEU A 443 -11.21 21.30 -9.51
N SER A 444 -12.13 21.03 -8.59
CA SER A 444 -11.86 20.09 -7.48
C SER A 444 -12.41 18.68 -7.73
N SER A 445 -13.19 18.48 -8.81
CA SER A 445 -13.78 17.18 -9.15
C SER A 445 -13.65 16.83 -10.63
N ILE A 446 -13.87 15.55 -10.95
CA ILE A 446 -13.93 14.99 -12.31
C ILE A 446 -14.95 15.76 -13.14
N ALA A 447 -16.13 16.02 -12.58
CA ALA A 447 -17.22 16.68 -13.29
C ALA A 447 -16.82 18.09 -13.76
N GLU A 448 -16.18 18.86 -12.89
CA GLU A 448 -15.77 20.24 -13.17
C GLU A 448 -14.57 20.31 -14.10
N CYS A 449 -13.58 19.45 -13.90
CA CYS A 449 -12.45 19.33 -14.81
C CYS A 449 -12.94 18.98 -16.22
N ARG A 450 -13.85 18.02 -16.33
CA ARG A 450 -14.45 17.61 -17.61
C ARG A 450 -15.21 18.75 -18.29
N GLU A 451 -15.98 19.54 -17.54
CA GLU A 451 -16.73 20.68 -18.07
C GLU A 451 -15.79 21.70 -18.73
N ILE A 452 -14.76 22.15 -18.01
CA ILE A 452 -13.81 23.15 -18.52
C ILE A 452 -13.00 22.57 -19.70
N LEU A 453 -12.50 21.34 -19.58
CA LEU A 453 -11.72 20.69 -20.64
C LEU A 453 -12.54 20.50 -21.91
N ALA A 454 -13.82 20.12 -21.81
CA ALA A 454 -14.72 19.99 -22.97
C ALA A 454 -14.96 21.36 -23.63
N ALA A 455 -15.11 22.42 -22.84
CA ALA A 455 -15.33 23.77 -23.35
C ALA A 455 -14.08 24.42 -23.99
N VAL A 456 -12.86 23.93 -23.70
CA VAL A 456 -11.61 24.50 -24.20
C VAL A 456 -10.79 23.44 -24.97
N PRO A 457 -11.06 23.25 -26.28
CA PRO A 457 -10.29 22.32 -27.10
C PRO A 457 -8.79 22.66 -27.15
N GLY A 458 -7.94 21.68 -26.89
CA GLY A 458 -6.48 21.83 -26.85
C GLY A 458 -5.90 22.24 -25.49
N LEU A 459 -6.74 22.42 -24.47
CA LEU A 459 -6.30 22.58 -23.08
C LEU A 459 -5.90 21.22 -22.50
N GLY A 460 -4.71 21.12 -21.92
CA GLY A 460 -4.28 19.95 -21.14
C GLY A 460 -4.66 20.04 -19.66
N LEU A 461 -4.58 18.91 -18.98
CA LEU A 461 -4.72 18.77 -17.54
C LEU A 461 -3.38 18.31 -16.95
N ALA A 462 -2.91 19.02 -15.93
CA ALA A 462 -1.94 18.50 -14.98
C ALA A 462 -2.73 17.79 -13.88
N TYR A 463 -2.60 16.47 -13.83
CA TYR A 463 -3.27 15.64 -12.85
C TYR A 463 -2.44 15.58 -11.57
N ASP A 464 -2.92 16.20 -10.50
CA ASP A 464 -2.36 16.03 -9.16
C ASP A 464 -3.07 14.86 -8.47
N THR A 465 -2.31 13.84 -8.08
CA THR A 465 -2.87 12.56 -7.61
C THR A 465 -3.69 12.62 -6.32
N ALA A 466 -3.75 13.77 -5.64
CA ALA A 466 -4.49 13.92 -4.38
C ALA A 466 -5.56 15.02 -4.37
N ASN A 467 -5.55 15.93 -5.35
CA ASN A 467 -6.38 17.15 -5.27
C ASN A 467 -7.89 16.89 -5.44
N MET A 468 -8.29 15.77 -6.01
CA MET A 468 -9.69 15.37 -6.14
C MET A 468 -10.30 14.75 -4.88
N ILE A 469 -9.47 14.23 -3.96
CA ILE A 469 -9.93 13.47 -2.78
C ILE A 469 -10.85 14.32 -1.88
N PRO A 470 -10.61 15.62 -1.64
CA PRO A 470 -11.53 16.45 -0.88
C PRO A 470 -12.95 16.53 -1.45
N ALA A 471 -13.11 16.42 -2.77
CA ALA A 471 -14.41 16.37 -3.43
C ALA A 471 -15.07 15.00 -3.38
N GLY A 472 -14.36 13.98 -2.90
CA GLY A 472 -14.84 12.60 -2.78
C GLY A 472 -14.57 11.73 -4.02
N ASP A 473 -13.86 12.25 -5.02
CA ASP A 473 -13.48 11.47 -6.20
C ASP A 473 -12.30 10.54 -5.89
N ASP A 474 -12.31 9.36 -6.51
CA ASP A 474 -11.20 8.41 -6.44
C ASP A 474 -10.06 8.81 -7.40
N PRO A 475 -8.79 8.79 -6.97
CA PRO A 475 -7.66 9.15 -7.83
C PRO A 475 -7.54 8.33 -9.12
N MET A 476 -7.77 7.01 -9.07
CA MET A 476 -7.67 6.15 -10.25
C MET A 476 -8.83 6.38 -11.21
N GLU A 477 -10.05 6.53 -10.70
CA GLU A 477 -11.22 6.88 -11.49
C GLU A 477 -11.05 8.25 -12.17
N PHE A 478 -10.46 9.22 -11.46
CA PHE A 478 -10.14 10.53 -11.99
C PHE A 478 -9.17 10.42 -13.17
N TYR A 479 -8.11 9.64 -13.02
CA TYR A 479 -7.18 9.35 -14.10
C TYR A 479 -7.91 8.73 -15.30
N GLU A 480 -8.62 7.62 -15.13
CA GLU A 480 -9.27 6.91 -16.24
C GLU A 480 -10.25 7.77 -17.03
N LYS A 481 -11.04 8.59 -16.33
CA LYS A 481 -12.04 9.46 -16.98
C LYS A 481 -11.42 10.64 -17.72
N LEU A 482 -10.21 11.07 -17.34
CA LEU A 482 -9.59 12.28 -17.87
C LEU A 482 -8.26 12.05 -18.61
N LYS A 483 -7.75 10.82 -18.69
CA LYS A 483 -6.43 10.47 -19.26
C LYS A 483 -6.17 10.99 -20.67
N SER A 484 -7.21 11.06 -21.51
CA SER A 484 -7.11 11.64 -22.86
C SER A 484 -6.74 13.13 -22.88
N ARG A 485 -6.87 13.82 -21.74
CA ARG A 485 -6.56 15.25 -21.55
C ARG A 485 -5.38 15.47 -20.62
N ILE A 486 -4.91 14.45 -19.91
CA ILE A 486 -3.75 14.54 -19.03
C ILE A 486 -2.50 14.72 -19.89
N CYS A 487 -1.68 15.70 -19.54
CA CYS A 487 -0.42 15.97 -20.21
C CYS A 487 0.76 16.19 -19.28
N HIS A 488 0.51 16.19 -17.98
CA HIS A 488 1.49 16.34 -16.91
C HIS A 488 0.91 15.68 -15.66
N VAL A 489 1.76 15.12 -14.81
CA VAL A 489 1.31 14.48 -13.57
C VAL A 489 2.13 15.00 -12.40
N HIS A 490 1.45 15.48 -11.37
CA HIS A 490 2.05 15.78 -10.08
C HIS A 490 1.74 14.64 -9.11
N LEU A 491 2.79 13.93 -8.69
CA LEU A 491 2.66 12.93 -7.64
C LEU A 491 2.56 13.64 -6.28
N LYS A 492 1.43 13.47 -5.62
CA LYS A 492 1.15 14.00 -4.28
C LYS A 492 0.43 12.94 -3.47
N ASP A 493 0.89 12.76 -2.24
CA ASP A 493 0.26 11.85 -1.30
C ASP A 493 -0.23 12.62 -0.07
N VAL A 494 -1.31 12.13 0.53
CA VAL A 494 -2.00 12.76 1.66
C VAL A 494 -2.40 11.73 2.68
N ARG A 495 -2.36 12.10 3.96
CA ARG A 495 -2.86 11.26 5.06
C ARG A 495 -3.95 11.96 5.85
N LYS A 496 -4.81 11.16 6.48
CA LYS A 496 -5.84 11.66 7.39
C LYS A 496 -5.18 12.17 8.67
N VAL A 497 -5.60 13.35 9.14
CA VAL A 497 -5.16 13.93 10.41
C VAL A 497 -6.34 14.35 11.27
N ARG A 498 -6.14 14.42 12.59
CA ARG A 498 -7.13 14.94 13.56
C ARG A 498 -7.03 16.46 13.76
N GLU A 499 -5.90 17.04 13.41
CA GLU A 499 -5.67 18.49 13.50
C GLU A 499 -6.46 19.25 12.44
N LYS A 500 -6.88 20.48 12.74
CA LYS A 500 -7.50 21.37 11.75
C LYS A 500 -6.46 21.76 10.69
N GLY A 501 -6.82 21.62 9.41
CA GLY A 501 -5.96 21.82 8.24
C GLY A 501 -6.71 22.44 7.05
N LEU A 502 -5.99 22.74 5.97
CA LEU A 502 -6.48 23.51 4.82
C LEU A 502 -7.33 22.70 3.83
N ASP A 503 -7.08 21.39 3.71
CA ASP A 503 -7.78 20.50 2.78
C ASP A 503 -8.85 19.70 3.55
N VAL A 504 -10.05 20.27 3.60
CA VAL A 504 -11.22 19.69 4.28
C VAL A 504 -12.10 19.01 3.23
N CYS A 505 -12.31 17.71 3.38
CA CYS A 505 -13.20 16.93 2.53
C CYS A 505 -14.68 17.31 2.75
N LEU A 506 -15.53 17.01 1.77
CA LEU A 506 -16.98 17.22 1.87
C LEU A 506 -17.62 16.49 3.07
N ASP A 507 -17.03 15.37 3.50
CA ASP A 507 -17.46 14.60 4.66
C ASP A 507 -16.83 15.03 6.00
N GLY A 508 -16.11 16.16 6.00
CA GLY A 508 -15.48 16.73 7.19
C GLY A 508 -14.13 16.12 7.58
N ARG A 509 -13.60 15.13 6.83
CA ARG A 509 -12.22 14.67 7.02
C ARG A 509 -11.22 15.79 6.72
N VAL A 510 -10.10 15.77 7.43
CA VAL A 510 -8.99 16.69 7.18
C VAL A 510 -7.79 15.91 6.66
N LEU A 511 -7.23 16.38 5.55
CA LEU A 511 -6.06 15.80 4.91
C LEU A 511 -4.83 16.69 5.09
N LYS A 512 -3.67 16.06 5.12
CA LYS A 512 -2.37 16.72 5.14
C LYS A 512 -1.43 16.00 4.19
N SER A 513 -0.70 16.76 3.36
CA SER A 513 0.36 16.20 2.53
C SER A 513 1.36 15.41 3.37
N CYS A 514 1.81 14.29 2.84
CA CYS A 514 2.84 13.46 3.43
C CYS A 514 3.86 13.03 2.37
N VAL A 515 4.92 12.36 2.80
CA VAL A 515 5.85 11.73 1.86
C VAL A 515 5.08 10.64 1.09
N TRP A 516 5.41 10.47 -0.19
CA TRP A 516 4.79 9.43 -1.02
C TRP A 516 4.93 8.06 -0.36
N GLY A 517 3.83 7.32 -0.31
CA GLY A 517 3.71 6.04 0.37
C GLY A 517 3.28 6.15 1.84
N GLU A 518 3.39 7.30 2.50
CA GLU A 518 2.88 7.46 3.87
C GLU A 518 1.37 7.77 3.93
N GLY A 519 0.74 7.99 2.79
CA GLY A 519 -0.64 8.44 2.72
C GLY A 519 -1.61 7.39 2.18
N ILE A 520 -2.75 7.89 1.69
CA ILE A 520 -3.89 7.10 1.25
C ILE A 520 -4.01 7.05 -0.28
N VAL A 521 -3.15 7.77 -1.01
CA VAL A 521 -3.20 7.78 -2.47
C VAL A 521 -2.56 6.50 -3.01
N PRO A 522 -3.19 5.78 -3.94
CA PRO A 522 -2.62 4.57 -4.54
C PRO A 522 -1.56 4.93 -5.60
N ILE A 523 -0.51 5.65 -5.19
CA ILE A 523 0.54 6.20 -6.07
C ILE A 523 1.12 5.13 -6.99
N ARG A 524 1.37 3.94 -6.46
CA ARG A 524 1.92 2.83 -7.25
C ARG A 524 1.00 2.42 -8.39
N ARG A 525 -0.28 2.17 -8.09
CA ARG A 525 -1.27 1.75 -9.10
C ARG A 525 -1.42 2.82 -10.19
N ILE A 526 -1.38 4.10 -9.79
CA ILE A 526 -1.39 5.23 -10.71
C ILE A 526 -0.15 5.21 -11.62
N VAL A 527 1.05 5.04 -11.05
CA VAL A 527 2.31 5.00 -11.81
C VAL A 527 2.36 3.82 -12.77
N GLN A 528 2.03 2.61 -12.32
CA GLN A 528 1.96 1.42 -13.18
C GLN A 528 0.96 1.61 -14.32
N ARG A 529 -0.19 2.23 -14.02
CA ARG A 529 -1.20 2.51 -15.03
C ARG A 529 -0.74 3.56 -16.04
N LEU A 530 -0.05 4.61 -15.57
CA LEU A 530 0.57 5.62 -16.43
C LEU A 530 1.58 4.98 -17.39
N GLU A 531 2.45 4.12 -16.88
CA GLU A 531 3.43 3.38 -17.69
C GLU A 531 2.75 2.46 -18.71
N ALA A 532 1.72 1.72 -18.29
CA ALA A 532 0.94 0.83 -19.17
C ALA A 532 0.21 1.59 -20.29
N ASP A 533 -0.28 2.80 -20.00
CA ASP A 533 -0.92 3.68 -20.98
C ASP A 533 0.12 4.48 -21.82
N GLY A 534 1.42 4.22 -21.62
CA GLY A 534 2.51 4.78 -22.42
C GLY A 534 2.90 6.23 -22.04
N TYR A 535 2.50 6.70 -20.87
CA TYR A 535 2.98 7.97 -20.33
C TYR A 535 4.46 7.81 -19.94
N SER A 536 5.32 8.72 -20.40
CA SER A 536 6.78 8.61 -20.21
C SER A 536 7.37 9.53 -19.14
N GLY A 537 6.52 10.26 -18.41
CA GLY A 537 6.94 11.42 -17.63
C GLY A 537 6.86 12.71 -18.41
#